data_AF-A0A924IT68-F1
#
_entry.id   AF-A0A924IT68-F1
#
_cell.length_a   1.000
_cell.length_b   1.000
_cell.length_c   1.000
_cell.angle_alpha   90.00
_cell.angle_beta   90.00
_cell.angle_gamma   90.00
#
_symmetry.space_group_name_H-M   'P 1'
#
loop_
_entity.id
_entity.type
_entity.pdbx_description
1 polymer ?
#
loop_
_entity_poly.entity_id
_entity_poly.type
_entity_poly.pdbx_seq_one_letter_code
_entity_poly.pdbx_strand_id
1 'polypeptide(L)'
;RSVISPYCQGNPAGFHRLDAAGYVSWSERVIELDTLNPQVAARLARALDRWSKLAEPYRSAAREAISRVAAKTDLSKDTHEVVTRALAG
;
A
#
# COMPACT_ATOMS: atom_id res chain seq x y z
N ARG A 1 -12.09 17.50 7.10
CA ARG A 1 -12.24 17.32 5.63
C ARG A 1 -11.00 16.57 5.13
N SER A 2 -11.04 15.24 5.14
CA SER A 2 -9.84 14.40 5.02
C SER A 2 -9.50 14.12 3.54
N VAL A 3 -8.30 14.51 3.12
CA VAL A 3 -7.79 14.38 1.75
C VAL A 3 -7.33 12.95 1.41
N ILE A 4 -7.47 12.02 2.36
CA ILE A 4 -6.81 10.71 2.31
C ILE A 4 -7.76 9.61 1.79
N SER A 5 -9.06 9.72 2.08
CA SER A 5 -10.05 8.75 1.58
C SER A 5 -10.30 8.78 0.06
N PRO A 6 -10.24 9.92 -0.66
CA PRO A 6 -10.47 9.90 -2.11
C PRO A 6 -9.29 9.36 -2.92
N TYR A 7 -8.07 9.37 -2.38
CA TYR A 7 -6.87 9.09 -3.18
C TYR A 7 -6.71 7.61 -3.55
N CYS A 8 -7.11 6.69 -2.65
CA CYS A 8 -6.93 5.26 -2.89
C CYS A 8 -8.16 4.56 -3.51
N GLN A 9 -9.35 5.17 -3.44
CA GLN A 9 -10.60 4.58 -3.98
C GLN A 9 -11.28 5.42 -5.08
N GLY A 10 -11.00 6.72 -5.17
CA GLY A 10 -11.67 7.64 -6.11
C GLY A 10 -10.87 7.99 -7.38
N ASN A 11 -9.59 7.59 -7.47
CA ASN A 11 -8.76 7.86 -8.64
C ASN A 11 -7.74 6.74 -8.93
N PRO A 12 -8.16 5.62 -9.55
CA PRO A 12 -7.25 4.53 -9.92
C PRO A 12 -6.10 4.97 -10.83
N ALA A 13 -6.33 5.95 -11.71
CA ALA A 13 -5.30 6.51 -12.60
C ALA A 13 -4.26 7.37 -11.84
N GLY A 14 -4.67 8.04 -10.75
CA GLY A 14 -3.77 8.77 -9.86
C GLY A 14 -2.92 7.86 -8.96
N PHE A 15 -3.36 6.62 -8.75
CA PHE A 15 -2.67 5.62 -7.94
C PHE A 15 -1.67 4.81 -8.77
N HIS A 16 -2.07 4.30 -9.94
CA HIS A 16 -1.20 3.56 -10.85
C HIS A 16 -0.48 4.49 -11.82
N ARG A 17 0.40 5.34 -11.29
CA ARG A 17 1.21 6.24 -12.12
C ARG A 17 2.45 5.54 -12.66
N LEU A 18 2.84 5.89 -13.88
CA LEU A 18 4.06 5.38 -14.52
C LEU A 18 5.34 5.73 -13.75
N ASP A 19 5.35 6.85 -13.02
CA ASP A 19 6.46 7.30 -12.18
C ASP A 19 6.45 6.68 -10.76
N ALA A 20 5.57 5.71 -10.52
CA ALA A 20 5.39 5.04 -9.23
C ALA A 20 5.01 5.94 -8.03
N ALA A 21 4.79 7.24 -8.23
CA ALA A 21 4.56 8.19 -7.13
C ALA A 21 3.34 7.82 -6.28
N GLY A 22 2.30 7.24 -6.89
CA GLY A 22 1.12 6.76 -6.15
C GLY A 22 1.45 5.62 -5.19
N TYR A 23 2.35 4.71 -5.56
CA TYR A 23 2.79 3.61 -4.70
C TYR A 23 3.74 4.08 -3.59
N VAL A 24 4.59 5.06 -3.87
CA VAL A 24 5.44 5.69 -2.85
C VAL A 24 4.56 6.36 -1.79
N SER A 25 3.64 7.22 -2.21
CA SER A 25 2.70 7.88 -1.29
C SER A 25 1.81 6.89 -0.54
N TRP A 26 1.41 5.80 -1.18
CA TRP A 26 0.70 4.71 -0.50
C TRP A 26 1.54 4.09 0.61
N SER A 27 2.82 3.77 0.36
CA SER A 27 3.68 3.13 1.36
C SER A 27 3.89 4.02 2.58
N GLU A 28 4.13 5.32 2.36
CA GLU A 28 4.28 6.31 3.41
C GLU A 28 3.00 6.43 4.23
N ARG A 29 1.84 6.46 3.56
CA ARG A 29 0.56 6.61 4.23
C ARG A 29 0.16 5.39 5.04
N VAL A 30 0.47 4.18 4.56
CA VAL A 30 0.25 2.94 5.33
C VAL A 30 1.09 2.96 6.60
N ILE A 31 2.38 3.30 6.50
CA ILE A 31 3.29 3.37 7.67
C ILE A 31 2.80 4.42 8.68
N GLU A 32 2.45 5.61 8.22
CA GLU A 32 1.95 6.69 9.09
C GLU A 32 0.64 6.29 9.78
N LEU A 33 -0.30 5.69 9.02
CA LEU A 33 -1.56 5.22 9.58
C LEU A 33 -1.36 4.07 10.55
N ASP A 34 -0.37 3.21 10.34
CA ASP A 34 -0.14 2.07 11.21
C ASP A 34 0.20 2.51 12.63
N THR A 35 0.99 3.58 12.77
CA THR A 35 1.29 4.19 14.07
C THR A 35 0.06 4.80 14.75
N LEU A 36 -0.91 5.30 13.98
CA LEU A 36 -2.11 5.98 14.51
C LEU A 36 -3.29 5.03 14.75
N ASN A 37 -3.49 4.11 13.82
CA ASN A 37 -4.61 3.17 13.76
C ASN A 37 -4.26 1.97 12.85
N PRO A 38 -3.69 0.90 13.43
CA PRO A 38 -3.34 -0.35 12.75
C PRO A 38 -4.46 -0.95 11.90
N GLN A 39 -5.71 -0.89 12.36
CA GLN A 39 -6.84 -1.50 11.64
C GLN A 39 -7.15 -0.75 10.34
N VAL A 40 -7.04 0.59 10.36
CA VAL A 40 -7.23 1.42 9.17
C VAL A 40 -6.06 1.23 8.20
N ALA A 41 -4.82 1.13 8.73
CA ALA A 41 -3.63 0.85 7.94
C ALA A 41 -3.73 -0.50 7.23
N ALA A 42 -4.10 -1.57 7.93
CA ALA A 42 -4.31 -2.90 7.36
C ALA A 42 -5.40 -2.89 6.26
N ARG A 43 -6.50 -2.15 6.46
CA ARG A 43 -7.55 -1.98 5.44
C ARG A 43 -7.05 -1.23 4.20
N LEU A 44 -6.20 -0.20 4.39
CA LEU A 44 -5.55 0.50 3.28
C LEU A 44 -4.54 -0.41 2.57
N ALA A 45 -3.78 -1.23 3.31
CA ALA A 45 -2.78 -2.12 2.76
C ALA A 45 -3.41 -3.17 1.81
N ARG A 46 -4.63 -3.62 2.13
CA ARG A 46 -5.43 -4.54 1.29
C ARG A 46 -5.75 -3.99 -0.12
N ALA A 47 -5.59 -2.68 -0.36
CA ALA A 47 -5.75 -2.11 -1.70
C ALA A 47 -4.77 -2.72 -2.73
N LEU A 48 -3.61 -3.21 -2.27
CA LEU A 48 -2.61 -3.85 -3.11
C LEU A 48 -2.61 -5.39 -3.02
N ASP A 49 -3.60 -6.04 -2.39
CA ASP A 49 -3.67 -7.52 -2.31
C ASP A 49 -3.62 -8.23 -3.69
N ARG A 50 -4.05 -7.54 -4.76
CA ARG A 50 -4.09 -8.08 -6.13
C ARG A 50 -3.02 -7.48 -7.05
N TRP A 51 -1.94 -6.94 -6.50
CA TRP A 51 -0.85 -6.31 -7.25
C TRP A 51 -0.27 -7.20 -8.36
N SER A 52 -0.23 -8.53 -8.16
CA SER A 52 0.30 -9.50 -9.13
C SER A 52 -0.48 -9.55 -10.45
N LYS A 53 -1.72 -9.06 -10.48
CA LYS A 53 -2.55 -8.96 -11.70
C LYS A 53 -2.26 -7.72 -12.54
N LEU A 54 -1.49 -6.77 -12.01
CA LEU A 54 -1.12 -5.57 -12.75
C LEU A 54 -0.17 -5.93 -13.90
N ALA A 55 -0.20 -5.12 -14.96
CA ALA A 55 0.80 -5.17 -16.02
C ALA A 55 2.11 -4.51 -15.55
N GLU A 56 3.22 -4.81 -16.20
CA GLU A 56 4.42 -3.98 -16.03
C GLU A 56 4.21 -2.58 -16.64
N PRO A 57 4.83 -1.52 -16.07
CA PRO A 57 5.75 -1.53 -14.91
C PRO A 57 5.03 -1.47 -13.54
N TYR A 58 3.70 -1.40 -13.54
CA TYR A 58 2.89 -1.19 -12.35
C TYR A 58 3.02 -2.30 -11.30
N ARG A 59 3.15 -3.55 -11.76
CA ARG A 59 3.35 -4.71 -10.90
C ARG A 59 4.65 -4.61 -10.12
N SER A 60 5.77 -4.33 -10.78
CA SER A 60 7.07 -4.16 -10.11
C SER A 60 7.05 -3.02 -9.10
N ALA A 61 6.48 -1.87 -9.48
CA ALA A 61 6.36 -0.73 -8.58
C ALA A 61 5.46 -0.99 -7.36
N ALA A 62 4.35 -1.72 -7.54
CA ALA A 62 3.50 -2.12 -6.42
C ALA A 62 4.21 -3.09 -5.47
N ARG A 63 4.95 -4.08 -6.01
CA ARG A 63 5.74 -5.02 -5.20
C ARG A 63 6.79 -4.30 -4.35
N GLU A 64 7.48 -3.32 -4.94
CA GLU A 64 8.48 -2.51 -4.23
C GLU A 64 7.84 -1.76 -3.07
N ALA A 65 6.69 -1.11 -3.30
CA ALA A 65 6.00 -0.39 -2.25
C ALA A 65 5.51 -1.30 -1.11
N ILE A 66 4.95 -2.47 -1.42
CA ILE A 66 4.56 -3.45 -0.40
C ILE A 66 5.79 -3.91 0.40
N SER A 67 6.92 -4.16 -0.28
CA SER A 67 8.18 -4.55 0.34
C SER A 67 8.72 -3.47 1.27
N ARG A 68 8.60 -2.18 0.90
CA ARG A 68 8.98 -1.05 1.74
C ARG A 68 8.15 -0.98 3.02
N VAL A 69 6.85 -1.25 2.95
CA VAL A 69 5.99 -1.33 4.15
C VAL A 69 6.42 -2.52 5.01
N ALA A 70 6.61 -3.70 4.42
CA ALA A 70 7.01 -4.92 5.13
C ALA A 70 8.39 -4.81 5.81
N ALA A 71 9.29 -3.99 5.27
CA ALA A 71 10.62 -3.75 5.85
C ALA A 71 10.58 -2.91 7.14
N LYS A 72 9.44 -2.32 7.51
CA LYS A 72 9.32 -1.54 8.74
C LYS A 72 9.32 -2.47 9.96
N THR A 73 10.32 -2.30 10.83
CA THR A 73 10.56 -3.18 12.00
C THR A 73 9.53 -3.04 13.12
N ASP A 74 8.83 -1.90 13.19
CA ASP A 74 7.85 -1.59 14.24
C ASP A 74 6.42 -1.60 13.67
N LEU A 75 6.20 -2.35 12.59
CA LEU A 75 4.88 -2.45 11.96
C LEU A 75 3.96 -3.29 12.85
N SER A 76 2.71 -2.86 12.98
CA SER A 76 1.70 -3.62 13.70
C SER A 76 1.49 -5.01 13.09
N LYS A 77 1.06 -5.96 13.95
CA LYS A 77 0.79 -7.33 13.52
C LYS A 77 -0.22 -7.40 12.38
N ASP A 78 -1.32 -6.64 12.48
CA ASP A 78 -2.39 -6.63 11.47
C ASP A 78 -1.86 -6.21 10.09
N THR A 79 -1.11 -5.10 10.03
CA THR A 79 -0.56 -4.61 8.75
C THR A 79 0.54 -5.54 8.24
N HIS A 80 1.39 -6.07 9.12
CA HIS A 80 2.45 -7.01 8.77
C HIS A 80 1.89 -8.30 8.15
N GLU A 81 0.82 -8.87 8.71
CA GLU A 81 0.16 -10.05 8.15
C GLU A 81 -0.40 -9.78 6.75
N VAL A 82 -1.01 -8.62 6.52
CA VAL A 82 -1.54 -8.24 5.20
C VAL A 82 -0.43 -8.14 4.16
N VAL A 83 0.64 -7.37 4.43
CA VAL A 83 1.71 -7.16 3.44
C VAL A 83 2.53 -8.42 3.19
N THR A 84 2.78 -9.22 4.22
CA THR A 84 3.49 -10.50 4.07
C THR A 84 2.68 -11.48 3.22
N ARG A 85 1.37 -11.57 3.46
CA ARG A 85 0.49 -12.41 2.64
C ARG A 85 0.43 -11.92 1.19
N ALA A 86 0.40 -10.61 0.97
CA ALA A 86 0.41 -10.04 -0.36
C ALA A 86 1.72 -10.36 -1.13
N LEU A 87 2.88 -10.38 -0.45
CA LEU A 87 4.17 -10.73 -1.08
C LEU A 87 4.35 -12.23 -1.33
N ALA A 88 3.63 -13.08 -0.59
CA ALA A 88 3.68 -14.53 -0.74
C ALA A 88 2.83 -15.07 -1.91
N GLY A 89 1.92 -14.26 -2.45
CA GLY A 89 1.04 -14.60 -3.58
C GLY A 89 1.46 -13.97 -4.90
#